data_AF-A0A418W9A3-F1
#
_entry.id   AF-A0A418W9A3-F1
#
_cell.length_a   1.000
_cell.length_b   1.000
_cell.length_c   1.000
_cell.angle_alpha   90.00
_cell.angle_beta   90.00
_cell.angle_gamma   90.00
#
_symmetry.space_group_name_H-M   'P 1'
#
loop_
_entity.id
_entity.type
_entity.pdbx_description
1 polymer ?
#
loop_
_entity_poly.entity_id
_entity_poly.type
_entity_poly.pdbx_seq_one_letter_code
_entity_poly.pdbx_strand_id
1 'polypeptide(L)'
;MRDLHPNLGRGASGARKWIYRLSLLLTLMFAGGAYALVALGVIPGTPIDVYSSWVILAILFVPFIALVDGSGEKRTRLEKWSEFGFVWLLVSGIAQTFWELPWFFLDLTGVVHDIGVEDRYLWAWWVYGGADTRYLTSSPTIAGLEFMAGFSGPFELLAWYLYKFGKTFKNRIAACWMALIIGIGLTYMTGVFFVAEWHVGWVNIQQGAVGFWLKFVGLNVPWIVAPFIAIPAAIDELAHLYRVEGYEAAMRESAGRAEPPVRRKALRSA
;
A
#
# COMPACT_ATOMS: atom_id res chain seq x y z
N MET A 1 16.90 13.97 22.30
CA MET A 1 15.50 13.66 22.69
C MET A 1 15.48 12.19 23.09
N ARG A 2 15.06 11.85 24.33
CA ARG A 2 14.64 10.47 24.62
C ARG A 2 13.56 10.13 23.61
N ASP A 3 13.66 8.97 22.98
CA ASP A 3 12.74 8.52 21.94
C ASP A 3 11.29 8.65 22.42
N LEU A 4 10.61 9.72 21.99
CA LEU A 4 9.22 10.01 22.38
C LEU A 4 8.25 8.94 21.85
N HIS A 5 8.73 8.10 20.92
CA HIS A 5 7.99 7.07 20.23
C HIS A 5 8.81 5.76 20.23
N PRO A 6 9.00 5.13 21.40
CA PRO A 6 9.90 3.99 21.55
C PRO A 6 9.50 2.75 20.73
N ASN A 7 8.29 2.74 20.17
CA ASN A 7 7.79 1.69 19.29
C ASN A 7 7.68 2.13 17.82
N LEU A 8 8.24 3.28 17.43
CA LEU A 8 8.15 3.77 16.05
C LEU A 8 8.82 2.81 15.07
N GLY A 9 8.05 2.34 14.09
CA GLY A 9 8.48 1.33 13.12
C GLY A 9 8.71 -0.07 13.71
N ARG A 10 8.29 -0.35 14.97
CA ARG A 10 8.23 -1.72 15.47
C ARG A 10 7.10 -2.47 14.78
N GLY A 11 7.35 -3.75 14.48
CA GLY A 11 6.31 -4.61 13.91
C GLY A 11 5.21 -4.92 14.93
N ALA A 12 4.02 -5.21 14.43
CA ALA A 12 2.88 -5.56 15.28
C ALA A 12 3.13 -6.79 16.17
N SER A 13 2.43 -6.78 17.30
CA SER A 13 2.42 -7.77 18.37
C SER A 13 1.00 -8.33 18.58
N GLY A 14 0.91 -9.42 19.35
CA GLY A 14 -0.37 -9.96 19.83
C GLY A 14 -1.40 -10.22 18.72
N ALA A 15 -2.63 -9.78 18.95
CA ALA A 15 -3.76 -9.98 18.05
C ALA A 15 -3.54 -9.35 16.66
N ARG A 16 -2.95 -8.15 16.57
CA ARG A 16 -2.68 -7.49 15.27
C ARG A 16 -1.74 -8.32 14.41
N LYS A 17 -0.67 -8.86 15.00
CA LYS A 17 0.26 -9.76 14.30
C LYS A 17 -0.44 -11.03 13.78
N TRP A 18 -1.37 -11.57 14.56
CA TRP A 18 -2.15 -12.74 14.14
C TRP A 18 -3.10 -12.38 13.00
N ILE A 19 -3.80 -11.25 13.08
CA ILE A 19 -4.68 -10.74 12.01
C ILE A 19 -3.89 -10.54 10.71
N TYR A 20 -2.70 -9.93 10.75
CA TYR A 20 -1.85 -9.77 9.56
C TYR A 20 -1.37 -11.10 8.94
N ARG A 21 -1.15 -12.12 9.77
CA ARG A 21 -0.78 -13.45 9.28
C ARG A 21 -1.97 -14.18 8.66
N LEU A 22 -3.13 -14.08 9.31
CA LEU A 22 -4.37 -14.63 8.80
C LEU A 22 -4.74 -13.97 7.47
N SER A 23 -4.63 -12.63 7.37
CA SER A 23 -4.92 -11.92 6.13
C SER A 23 -4.01 -12.38 5.00
N LEU A 24 -2.69 -12.53 5.25
CA LEU A 24 -1.78 -13.08 4.25
C LEU A 24 -2.18 -14.49 3.80
N LEU A 25 -2.55 -15.36 4.73
CA LEU A 25 -3.01 -16.72 4.41
C LEU A 25 -4.30 -16.69 3.57
N LEU A 26 -5.26 -15.85 3.93
CA LEU A 26 -6.50 -15.67 3.17
C LEU A 26 -6.23 -15.10 1.77
N THR A 27 -5.31 -14.13 1.64
CA THR A 27 -4.88 -13.62 0.32
C THR A 27 -4.30 -14.76 -0.52
N LEU A 28 -3.37 -15.54 0.00
CA LEU A 28 -2.76 -16.64 -0.75
C LEU A 28 -3.80 -17.70 -1.15
N MET A 29 -4.75 -17.98 -0.27
CA MET A 29 -5.81 -18.95 -0.53
C MET A 29 -6.79 -18.48 -1.61
N PHE A 30 -7.22 -17.21 -1.60
CA PHE A 30 -8.24 -16.71 -2.52
C PHE A 30 -7.66 -16.10 -3.80
N ALA A 31 -6.54 -15.37 -3.71
CA ALA A 31 -5.87 -14.82 -4.90
C ALA A 31 -5.07 -15.90 -5.64
N GLY A 32 -4.41 -16.82 -4.92
CA GLY A 32 -3.61 -17.89 -5.53
C GLY A 32 -4.36 -19.21 -5.65
N GLY A 33 -4.87 -19.73 -4.53
CA GLY A 33 -5.53 -21.03 -4.46
C GLY A 33 -6.82 -21.10 -5.29
N ALA A 34 -7.75 -20.17 -5.08
CA ALA A 34 -9.01 -20.16 -5.83
C ALA A 34 -8.75 -19.93 -7.33
N TYR A 35 -7.84 -19.01 -7.68
CA TYR A 35 -7.41 -18.83 -9.07
C TYR A 35 -6.87 -20.12 -9.70
N ALA A 36 -5.96 -20.82 -9.01
CA ALA A 36 -5.41 -22.08 -9.52
C ALA A 36 -6.50 -23.16 -9.69
N LEU A 37 -7.43 -23.28 -8.74
CA LEU A 37 -8.50 -24.26 -8.80
C LEU A 37 -9.51 -23.94 -9.92
N VAL A 38 -9.82 -22.65 -10.17
CA VAL A 38 -10.65 -22.23 -11.31
C VAL A 38 -9.92 -22.48 -12.63
N ALA A 39 -8.64 -22.10 -12.72
CA ALA A 39 -7.80 -22.31 -13.90
C ALA A 39 -7.71 -23.80 -14.29
N LEU A 40 -7.65 -24.69 -13.30
CA LEU A 40 -7.64 -26.15 -13.49
C LEU A 40 -9.03 -26.75 -13.72
N GLY A 41 -10.10 -25.96 -13.60
CA GLY A 41 -11.48 -26.44 -13.75
C GLY A 41 -11.97 -27.31 -12.59
N VAL A 42 -11.33 -27.25 -11.42
CA VAL A 42 -11.71 -28.01 -10.21
C VAL A 42 -12.93 -27.39 -9.53
N ILE A 43 -13.03 -26.05 -9.54
CA ILE A 43 -14.16 -25.29 -9.01
C ILE A 43 -14.65 -24.29 -10.08
N PRO A 44 -15.94 -23.89 -10.06
CA PRO A 44 -16.48 -22.96 -11.05
C PRO A 44 -15.98 -21.52 -10.80
N GLY A 45 -15.94 -20.68 -11.85
CA GLY A 45 -15.57 -19.27 -11.71
C GLY A 45 -16.59 -18.46 -10.88
N THR A 46 -17.88 -18.77 -11.02
CA THR A 46 -18.97 -18.21 -10.22
C THR A 46 -19.65 -19.31 -9.41
N PRO A 47 -19.95 -19.09 -8.11
CA PRO A 47 -19.90 -17.83 -7.36
C PRO A 47 -18.55 -17.55 -6.67
N ILE A 48 -17.47 -18.24 -7.04
CA ILE A 48 -16.16 -18.08 -6.40
C ILE A 48 -15.64 -16.64 -6.54
N ASP A 49 -15.95 -15.95 -7.64
CA ASP A 49 -15.60 -14.55 -7.86
C ASP A 49 -16.19 -13.62 -6.78
N VAL A 50 -17.41 -13.89 -6.34
CA VAL A 50 -18.10 -13.12 -5.28
C VAL A 50 -17.45 -13.38 -3.93
N TYR A 51 -17.15 -14.65 -3.60
CA TYR A 51 -16.50 -15.00 -2.34
C TYR A 51 -15.09 -14.41 -2.26
N SER A 52 -14.31 -14.50 -3.35
CA SER A 52 -13.01 -13.85 -3.45
C SER A 52 -13.11 -12.34 -3.24
N SER A 53 -14.11 -11.68 -3.85
CA SER A 53 -14.31 -10.23 -3.69
C SER A 53 -14.59 -9.83 -2.23
N TRP A 54 -15.40 -10.59 -1.49
CA TRP A 54 -15.63 -10.33 -0.06
C TRP A 54 -14.38 -10.50 0.79
N VAL A 55 -13.58 -11.52 0.50
CA VAL A 55 -12.33 -11.76 1.23
C VAL A 55 -11.31 -10.66 0.93
N ILE A 56 -11.16 -10.26 -0.33
CA ILE A 56 -10.29 -9.14 -0.72
C ILE A 56 -10.76 -7.85 -0.07
N LEU A 57 -12.07 -7.57 -0.06
CA LEU A 57 -12.62 -6.40 0.64
C LEU A 57 -12.19 -6.39 2.12
N ALA A 58 -12.36 -7.50 2.83
CA ALA A 58 -11.92 -7.61 4.22
C ALA A 58 -10.41 -7.38 4.38
N ILE A 59 -9.58 -7.91 3.47
CA ILE A 59 -8.13 -7.74 3.47
C ILE A 59 -7.73 -6.27 3.26
N LEU A 60 -8.40 -5.54 2.38
CA LEU A 60 -8.12 -4.12 2.13
C LEU A 60 -8.33 -3.24 3.38
N PHE A 61 -9.18 -3.66 4.31
CA PHE A 61 -9.39 -2.98 5.58
C PHE A 61 -8.47 -3.44 6.72
N VAL A 62 -7.67 -4.50 6.54
CA VAL A 62 -6.74 -4.99 7.56
C VAL A 62 -5.76 -3.92 8.09
N PRO A 63 -5.19 -3.01 7.26
CA PRO A 63 -4.29 -1.97 7.75
C PRO A 63 -4.90 -1.09 8.86
N PHE A 64 -6.23 -0.90 8.87
CA PHE A 64 -6.92 -0.08 9.88
C PHE A 64 -6.84 -0.64 11.29
N ILE A 65 -6.57 -1.95 11.46
CA ILE A 65 -6.36 -2.52 12.79
C ILE A 65 -5.14 -1.92 13.50
N ALA A 66 -4.19 -1.34 12.76
CA ALA A 66 -3.05 -0.63 13.30
C ALA A 66 -3.45 0.52 14.24
N LEU A 67 -4.64 1.11 14.03
CA LEU A 67 -5.17 2.21 14.83
C LEU A 67 -5.69 1.78 16.22
N VAL A 68 -5.91 0.47 16.41
CA VAL A 68 -6.46 -0.12 17.64
C VAL A 68 -5.35 -0.66 18.52
N ASP A 69 -5.31 -0.21 19.78
CA ASP A 69 -4.34 -0.70 20.76
C ASP A 69 -4.60 -2.15 21.16
N GLY A 70 -3.50 -2.89 21.38
CA GLY A 70 -3.57 -4.22 21.96
C GLY A 70 -3.79 -4.15 23.47
N SER A 71 -4.10 -5.29 24.08
CA SER A 71 -4.26 -5.40 25.54
C SER A 71 -3.00 -4.91 26.27
N GLY A 72 -3.15 -3.85 27.07
CA GLY A 72 -2.06 -3.25 27.84
C GLY A 72 -1.12 -2.33 27.05
N GLU A 73 -1.34 -2.13 25.74
CA GLU A 73 -0.54 -1.23 24.92
C GLU A 73 -1.03 0.23 25.07
N LYS A 74 -0.10 1.17 25.21
CA LYS A 74 -0.37 2.61 25.13
C LYS A 74 0.52 3.20 24.05
N ARG A 75 0.03 3.21 22.81
CA ARG A 75 0.78 3.73 21.65
C ARG A 75 0.37 5.15 21.35
N THR A 76 1.36 5.97 21.04
CA THR A 76 1.18 7.34 20.54
C THR A 76 0.48 7.33 19.17
N ARG A 77 -0.10 8.47 18.79
CA ARG A 77 -0.71 8.64 17.45
C ARG A 77 0.28 8.29 16.34
N LEU A 78 1.52 8.79 16.45
CA LEU A 78 2.57 8.56 15.46
C LEU A 78 2.90 7.07 15.30
N GLU A 79 3.01 6.32 16.39
CA GLU A 79 3.28 4.87 16.32
C GLU A 79 2.16 4.10 15.62
N LYS A 80 0.89 4.46 15.88
CA LYS A 80 -0.28 3.85 15.22
C LYS A 80 -0.33 4.17 13.73
N TRP A 81 -0.10 5.43 13.39
CA TRP A 81 -0.10 5.95 12.03
C TRP A 81 1.05 5.40 11.20
N SER A 82 2.23 5.26 11.81
CA SER A 82 3.40 4.63 11.21
C SER A 82 3.15 3.15 10.91
N GLU A 83 2.57 2.40 11.86
CA GLU A 83 2.16 1.00 11.61
C GLU A 83 1.11 0.92 10.48
N PHE A 84 0.10 1.80 10.48
CA PHE A 84 -0.90 1.88 9.43
C PHE A 84 -0.25 2.13 8.05
N GLY A 85 0.56 3.18 7.93
CA GLY A 85 1.20 3.56 6.67
C GLY A 85 2.12 2.47 6.15
N PHE A 86 2.89 1.84 7.03
CA PHE A 86 3.74 0.70 6.69
C PHE A 86 2.95 -0.50 6.16
N VAL A 87 1.86 -0.88 6.82
CA VAL A 87 1.04 -2.02 6.38
C VAL A 87 0.26 -1.67 5.10
N TRP A 88 -0.23 -0.44 4.98
CA TRP A 88 -0.89 0.07 3.79
C TRP A 88 0.03 0.05 2.57
N LEU A 89 1.27 0.52 2.69
CA LEU A 89 2.27 0.48 1.62
C LEU A 89 2.52 -0.95 1.10
N LEU A 90 2.50 -1.94 1.98
CA LEU A 90 2.66 -3.33 1.57
C LEU A 90 1.45 -3.83 0.78
N VAL A 91 0.25 -3.58 1.29
CA VAL A 91 -1.01 -3.99 0.64
C VAL A 91 -1.15 -3.30 -0.71
N SER A 92 -0.91 -1.98 -0.75
CA SER A 92 -0.88 -1.17 -1.97
C SER A 92 0.16 -1.69 -2.95
N GLY A 93 1.43 -1.77 -2.54
CA GLY A 93 2.50 -2.20 -3.42
C GLY A 93 2.29 -3.59 -4.00
N ILE A 94 1.69 -4.53 -3.25
CA ILE A 94 1.32 -5.86 -3.76
C ILE A 94 0.21 -5.74 -4.82
N ALA A 95 -0.89 -5.03 -4.52
CA ALA A 95 -1.98 -4.87 -5.48
C ALA A 95 -1.48 -4.20 -6.76
N GLN A 96 -0.81 -3.06 -6.64
CA GLN A 96 -0.29 -2.33 -7.79
C GLN A 96 0.69 -3.16 -8.63
N THR A 97 1.61 -3.90 -7.99
CA THR A 97 2.64 -4.68 -8.70
C THR A 97 2.10 -5.96 -9.33
N PHE A 98 1.18 -6.66 -8.67
CA PHE A 98 0.75 -8.01 -9.08
C PHE A 98 -0.68 -8.04 -9.63
N TRP A 99 -1.44 -6.95 -9.49
CA TRP A 99 -2.75 -6.77 -10.08
C TRP A 99 -2.69 -5.75 -11.24
N GLU A 100 -2.49 -4.47 -10.95
CA GLU A 100 -2.62 -3.42 -11.96
C GLU A 100 -1.56 -3.48 -13.06
N LEU A 101 -0.29 -3.73 -12.68
CA LEU A 101 0.80 -3.78 -13.65
C LEU A 101 0.65 -4.94 -14.66
N PRO A 102 0.36 -6.19 -14.25
CA PRO A 102 0.02 -7.25 -15.21
C PRO A 102 -1.22 -6.94 -16.02
N TRP A 103 -2.29 -6.41 -15.40
CA TRP A 103 -3.51 -6.05 -16.13
C TRP A 103 -3.20 -5.06 -17.26
N PHE A 104 -2.40 -4.01 -17.00
CA PHE A 104 -2.05 -3.03 -18.02
C PHE A 104 -1.38 -3.65 -19.25
N PHE A 105 -0.45 -4.59 -19.07
CA PHE A 105 0.18 -5.28 -20.20
C PHE A 105 -0.78 -6.23 -20.93
N LEU A 106 -1.72 -6.84 -20.20
CA LEU A 106 -2.74 -7.70 -20.79
C LEU A 106 -3.79 -6.88 -21.58
N ASP A 107 -4.14 -5.69 -21.11
CA ASP A 107 -4.96 -4.72 -21.85
C ASP A 107 -4.23 -4.22 -23.10
N LEU A 108 -2.95 -3.83 -22.96
CA LEU A 108 -2.12 -3.35 -24.08
C LEU A 108 -1.97 -4.39 -25.20
N THR A 109 -1.96 -5.67 -24.85
CA THR A 109 -1.84 -6.78 -25.80
C THR A 109 -3.19 -7.33 -26.27
N GLY A 110 -4.30 -6.83 -25.72
CA GLY A 110 -5.66 -7.30 -26.01
C GLY A 110 -6.00 -8.66 -25.44
N VAL A 111 -5.14 -9.25 -24.60
CA VAL A 111 -5.34 -10.59 -24.04
C VAL A 111 -6.53 -10.64 -23.08
N VAL A 112 -6.76 -9.54 -22.35
CA VAL A 112 -7.86 -9.46 -21.37
C VAL A 112 -9.18 -9.01 -22.01
N HIS A 113 -9.21 -8.78 -23.33
CA HIS A 113 -10.40 -8.22 -23.99
C HIS A 113 -11.47 -9.29 -24.21
N ASP A 114 -12.73 -8.91 -23.96
CA ASP A 114 -13.92 -9.75 -24.16
C ASP A 114 -13.92 -11.10 -23.43
N ILE A 115 -13.06 -11.27 -22.41
CA ILE A 115 -13.03 -12.49 -21.60
C ILE A 115 -14.29 -12.64 -20.75
N GLY A 116 -14.73 -13.88 -20.57
CA GLY A 116 -15.86 -14.27 -19.74
C GLY A 116 -15.47 -15.14 -18.55
N VAL A 117 -16.48 -15.59 -17.80
CA VAL A 117 -16.30 -16.51 -16.66
C VAL A 117 -15.67 -17.85 -17.06
N GLU A 118 -15.84 -18.26 -18.32
CA GLU A 118 -15.32 -19.51 -18.85
C GLU A 118 -13.84 -19.41 -19.28
N ASP A 119 -13.27 -18.20 -19.36
CA ASP A 119 -11.86 -17.97 -19.65
C ASP A 119 -11.00 -18.19 -18.40
N ARG A 120 -10.95 -19.45 -17.96
CA ARG A 120 -10.43 -19.88 -16.65
C ARG A 120 -9.00 -19.43 -16.34
N TYR A 121 -8.15 -19.28 -17.36
CA TYR A 121 -6.78 -18.79 -17.20
C TYR A 121 -6.68 -17.27 -17.02
N LEU A 122 -7.71 -16.53 -17.40
CA LEU A 122 -7.79 -15.08 -17.24
C LEU A 122 -8.87 -14.70 -16.22
N TRP A 123 -9.42 -15.70 -15.52
CA TRP A 123 -10.50 -15.54 -14.56
C TRP A 123 -10.20 -14.48 -13.51
N ALA A 124 -8.95 -14.38 -13.02
CA ALA A 124 -8.56 -13.35 -12.06
C ALA A 124 -8.99 -11.95 -12.52
N TRP A 125 -8.72 -11.58 -13.78
CA TRP A 125 -9.12 -10.27 -14.30
C TRP A 125 -10.60 -10.17 -14.55
N TRP A 126 -11.24 -11.26 -14.97
CA TRP A 126 -12.70 -11.31 -15.10
C TRP A 126 -13.41 -11.11 -13.76
N VAL A 127 -12.84 -11.51 -12.62
CA VAL A 127 -13.45 -11.31 -11.29
C VAL A 127 -13.84 -9.84 -11.10
N TYR A 128 -12.96 -8.91 -11.46
CA TYR A 128 -13.27 -7.48 -11.38
C TYR A 128 -13.89 -6.94 -12.68
N GLY A 129 -13.33 -7.29 -13.84
CA GLY A 129 -13.78 -6.79 -15.13
C GLY A 129 -15.21 -7.20 -15.52
N GLY A 130 -15.72 -8.29 -14.95
CA GLY A 130 -17.12 -8.67 -15.09
C GLY A 130 -18.08 -7.68 -14.41
N ALA A 131 -17.60 -6.89 -13.44
CA ALA A 131 -18.37 -5.81 -12.81
C ALA A 131 -18.07 -4.43 -13.40
N ASP A 132 -16.82 -4.15 -13.76
CA ASP A 132 -16.42 -2.92 -14.44
C ASP A 132 -15.87 -3.26 -15.82
N THR A 133 -16.73 -3.17 -16.85
CA THR A 133 -16.41 -3.69 -18.18
C THR A 133 -15.27 -2.95 -18.87
N ARG A 134 -14.89 -1.77 -18.37
CA ARG A 134 -13.74 -1.01 -18.89
C ARG A 134 -12.42 -1.78 -18.77
N TYR A 135 -12.35 -2.74 -17.85
CA TYR A 135 -11.20 -3.64 -17.70
C TYR A 135 -11.16 -4.75 -18.78
N LEU A 136 -12.26 -4.95 -19.51
CA LEU A 136 -12.43 -5.98 -20.54
C LEU A 136 -12.61 -5.40 -21.95
N THR A 137 -12.87 -4.10 -22.08
CA THR A 137 -13.11 -3.47 -23.38
C THR A 137 -12.05 -2.42 -23.75
N SER A 138 -11.02 -2.26 -22.91
CA SER A 138 -10.04 -1.17 -22.92
C SER A 138 -10.68 0.22 -22.86
N SER A 139 -10.42 0.94 -21.77
CA SER A 139 -10.76 2.36 -21.64
C SER A 139 -9.47 3.17 -21.56
N PRO A 140 -9.30 4.24 -22.37
CA PRO A 140 -8.12 5.11 -22.26
C PRO A 140 -7.93 5.67 -20.85
N THR A 141 -9.03 5.91 -20.13
CA THR A 141 -8.99 6.33 -18.73
C THR A 141 -8.42 5.23 -17.85
N ILE A 142 -8.97 4.01 -17.90
CA ILE A 142 -8.48 2.91 -17.05
C ILE A 142 -7.05 2.53 -17.42
N ALA A 143 -6.72 2.42 -18.71
CA ALA A 143 -5.36 2.14 -19.16
C ALA A 143 -4.34 3.17 -18.63
N GLY A 144 -4.68 4.46 -18.67
CA GLY A 144 -3.84 5.52 -18.12
C GLY A 144 -3.70 5.45 -16.59
N LEU A 145 -4.79 5.11 -15.89
CA LEU A 145 -4.77 4.94 -14.44
C LEU A 145 -3.92 3.72 -14.06
N GLU A 146 -4.15 2.55 -14.63
CA GLU A 146 -3.42 1.33 -14.25
C GLU A 146 -1.97 1.33 -14.69
N PHE A 147 -1.61 2.08 -15.74
CA PHE A 147 -0.21 2.36 -16.02
C PHE A 147 0.45 3.06 -14.84
N MET A 148 -0.11 4.20 -14.41
CA MET A 148 0.48 5.00 -13.33
C MET A 148 0.46 4.24 -11.99
N ALA A 149 -0.64 3.54 -11.72
CA ALA A 149 -0.83 2.79 -10.50
C ALA A 149 0.10 1.57 -10.46
N GLY A 150 0.10 0.77 -11.52
CA GLY A 150 0.94 -0.41 -11.67
C GLY A 150 2.44 -0.12 -11.58
N PHE A 151 2.92 0.94 -12.21
CA PHE A 151 4.33 1.34 -12.09
C PHE A 151 4.69 1.94 -10.73
N SER A 152 3.71 2.45 -9.97
CA SER A 152 3.95 2.91 -8.59
C SER A 152 4.19 1.74 -7.62
N GLY A 153 3.59 0.58 -7.87
CA GLY A 153 3.65 -0.60 -6.99
C GLY A 153 5.06 -1.04 -6.61
N PRO A 154 5.99 -1.25 -7.57
CA PRO A 154 7.37 -1.61 -7.26
C PRO A 154 8.07 -0.57 -6.37
N PHE A 155 7.74 0.71 -6.50
CA PHE A 155 8.28 1.76 -5.65
C PHE A 155 7.64 1.74 -4.24
N GLU A 156 6.36 1.41 -4.10
CA GLU A 156 5.76 1.19 -2.77
C GLU A 156 6.39 -0.01 -2.05
N LEU A 157 6.66 -1.10 -2.77
CA LEU A 157 7.37 -2.26 -2.22
C LEU A 157 8.82 -1.92 -1.82
N LEU A 158 9.50 -1.08 -2.62
CA LEU A 158 10.82 -0.56 -2.26
C LEU A 158 10.74 0.34 -1.02
N ALA A 159 9.76 1.25 -0.93
CA ALA A 159 9.55 2.11 0.23
C ALA A 159 9.31 1.28 1.48
N TRP A 160 8.43 0.27 1.39
CA TRP A 160 8.18 -0.70 2.44
C TRP A 160 9.47 -1.44 2.87
N TYR A 161 10.25 -1.93 1.90
CA TYR A 161 11.51 -2.62 2.17
C TYR A 161 12.52 -1.73 2.88
N LEU A 162 12.70 -0.49 2.41
CA LEU A 162 13.58 0.50 3.01
C LEU A 162 13.12 0.86 4.43
N TYR A 163 11.81 0.97 4.65
CA TYR A 163 11.25 1.24 5.96
C TYR A 163 11.48 0.07 6.94
N LYS A 164 11.27 -1.17 6.47
CA LYS A 164 11.34 -2.37 7.31
C LYS A 164 12.77 -2.81 7.63
N PHE A 165 13.61 -2.85 6.62
CA PHE A 165 14.93 -3.47 6.67
C PHE A 165 16.07 -2.46 6.55
N GLY A 166 15.75 -1.20 6.25
CA GLY A 166 16.74 -0.13 6.23
C GLY A 166 17.37 0.08 7.60
N LYS A 167 18.70 0.15 7.62
CA LYS A 167 19.49 0.34 8.85
C LYS A 167 19.77 1.80 9.16
N THR A 168 19.52 2.70 8.22
CA THR A 168 19.87 4.11 8.33
C THR A 168 18.63 4.99 8.42
N PHE A 169 18.82 6.16 9.02
CA PHE A 169 17.81 7.20 9.09
C PHE A 169 17.34 7.67 7.70
N LYS A 170 18.31 7.78 6.77
CA LYS A 170 18.07 8.14 5.38
C LYS A 170 17.11 7.17 4.68
N ASN A 171 17.19 5.88 4.99
CA ASN A 171 16.28 4.88 4.40
C ASN A 171 14.83 5.12 4.85
N ARG A 172 14.61 5.46 6.12
CA ARG A 172 13.25 5.77 6.63
C ARG A 172 12.70 7.07 6.06
N ILE A 173 13.53 8.11 5.96
CA ILE A 173 13.17 9.36 5.30
C ILE A 173 12.79 9.11 3.83
N ALA A 174 13.62 8.37 3.09
CA ALA A 174 13.35 8.02 1.70
C ALA A 174 12.02 7.25 1.56
N ALA A 175 11.80 6.24 2.41
CA ALA A 175 10.54 5.51 2.42
C ALA A 175 9.32 6.40 2.67
N CYS A 176 9.39 7.33 3.63
CA CYS A 176 8.28 8.24 3.91
C CYS A 176 8.04 9.23 2.75
N TRP A 177 9.10 9.72 2.08
CA TRP A 177 8.95 10.54 0.89
C TRP A 177 8.29 9.79 -0.27
N MET A 178 8.72 8.55 -0.52
CA MET A 178 8.10 7.70 -1.54
C MET A 178 6.63 7.45 -1.22
N ALA A 179 6.31 7.12 0.03
CA ALA A 179 4.94 6.92 0.49
C ALA A 179 4.07 8.18 0.30
N LEU A 180 4.62 9.36 0.58
CA LEU A 180 3.91 10.62 0.41
C LEU A 180 3.62 10.93 -1.07
N ILE A 181 4.65 10.85 -1.92
CA ILE A 181 4.53 11.17 -3.36
C ILE A 181 3.55 10.20 -4.04
N ILE A 182 3.74 8.90 -3.81
CA ILE A 182 2.90 7.87 -4.41
C ILE A 182 1.48 7.94 -3.85
N GLY A 183 1.34 8.07 -2.53
CA GLY A 183 0.04 8.17 -1.87
C GLY A 183 -0.81 9.32 -2.40
N ILE A 184 -0.22 10.50 -2.60
CA ILE A 184 -0.93 11.65 -3.22
C ILE A 184 -1.36 11.32 -4.65
N GLY A 185 -0.47 10.76 -5.47
CA GLY A 185 -0.76 10.38 -6.86
C GLY A 185 -1.90 9.39 -6.97
N LEU A 186 -1.83 8.29 -6.21
CA LEU A 186 -2.87 7.26 -6.20
C LEU A 186 -4.21 7.81 -5.70
N THR A 187 -4.22 8.64 -4.66
CA THR A 187 -5.47 9.25 -4.15
C THR A 187 -6.16 10.09 -5.21
N TYR A 188 -5.39 10.94 -5.92
CA TYR A 188 -5.91 11.76 -6.99
C TYR A 188 -6.50 10.89 -8.11
N MET A 189 -5.77 9.85 -8.49
CA MET A 189 -6.19 8.90 -9.53
C MET A 189 -7.45 8.14 -9.18
N THR A 190 -7.62 7.68 -7.94
CA THR A 190 -8.86 7.05 -7.50
C THR A 190 -10.04 8.03 -7.57
N GLY A 191 -9.81 9.32 -7.31
CA GLY A 191 -10.84 10.34 -7.55
C GLY A 191 -11.27 10.41 -9.02
N VAL A 192 -10.31 10.40 -9.95
CA VAL A 192 -10.58 10.37 -11.40
C VAL A 192 -11.32 9.09 -11.80
N PHE A 193 -10.94 7.93 -11.23
CA PHE A 193 -11.61 6.64 -11.47
C PHE A 193 -13.12 6.71 -11.21
N PHE A 194 -13.52 7.22 -10.05
CA PHE A 194 -14.94 7.35 -9.68
C PHE A 194 -15.65 8.42 -10.52
N VAL A 195 -15.04 9.60 -10.68
CA VAL A 195 -15.66 10.72 -11.40
C VAL A 195 -15.86 10.38 -12.88
N ALA A 196 -14.92 9.69 -13.51
CA ALA A 196 -15.03 9.27 -14.91
C ALA A 196 -16.24 8.35 -15.13
N GLU A 197 -16.47 7.39 -14.24
CA GLU A 197 -17.63 6.50 -14.36
C GLU A 197 -18.95 7.18 -14.01
N TRP A 198 -18.93 8.02 -12.98
CA TRP A 198 -20.10 8.79 -12.59
C TRP A 198 -20.56 9.72 -13.73
N HIS A 199 -19.60 10.33 -14.44
CA HIS A 199 -19.87 11.26 -15.53
C HIS A 199 -20.63 10.61 -16.69
N VAL A 200 -20.43 9.31 -16.93
CA VAL A 200 -21.13 8.55 -17.98
C VAL A 200 -22.36 7.81 -17.46
N GLY A 201 -22.75 8.01 -16.20
CA GLY A 201 -23.97 7.42 -15.63
C GLY A 201 -23.85 5.94 -15.29
N TRP A 202 -22.66 5.45 -14.93
CA TRP A 202 -22.41 4.07 -14.51
C TRP A 202 -22.66 3.01 -15.60
N VAL A 203 -22.61 3.42 -16.87
CA VAL A 203 -22.95 2.55 -18.02
C VAL A 203 -22.03 1.33 -18.16
N ASN A 204 -20.83 1.38 -17.59
CA ASN A 204 -19.87 0.28 -17.64
C ASN A 204 -19.99 -0.68 -16.45
N ILE A 205 -20.85 -0.38 -15.48
CA ILE A 205 -21.00 -1.19 -14.27
C ILE A 205 -22.07 -2.25 -14.44
N GLN A 206 -21.67 -3.51 -14.32
CA GLN A 206 -22.50 -4.71 -14.54
C GLN A 206 -22.67 -5.50 -13.24
N GLN A 207 -23.23 -6.72 -13.31
CA GLN A 207 -23.45 -7.63 -12.18
C GLN A 207 -24.35 -7.07 -11.05
N GLY A 208 -25.19 -6.10 -11.37
CA GLY A 208 -26.20 -5.53 -10.46
C GLY A 208 -25.59 -5.02 -9.15
N ALA A 209 -26.26 -5.32 -8.03
CA ALA A 209 -25.84 -4.84 -6.72
C ALA A 209 -24.45 -5.36 -6.29
N VAL A 210 -24.08 -6.58 -6.70
CA VAL A 210 -22.76 -7.16 -6.39
C VAL A 210 -21.66 -6.43 -7.14
N GLY A 211 -21.84 -6.22 -8.45
CA GLY A 211 -20.85 -5.48 -9.24
C GLY A 211 -20.71 -4.03 -8.78
N PHE A 212 -21.83 -3.36 -8.51
CA PHE A 212 -21.80 -1.97 -8.05
C PHE A 212 -21.25 -1.81 -6.62
N TRP A 213 -21.86 -2.44 -5.62
CA TRP A 213 -21.53 -2.16 -4.22
C TRP A 213 -20.32 -2.92 -3.72
N LEU A 214 -20.19 -4.20 -4.06
CA LEU A 214 -19.08 -5.00 -3.56
C LEU A 214 -17.81 -4.73 -4.37
N LYS A 215 -17.88 -4.85 -5.69
CA LYS A 215 -16.69 -4.77 -6.55
C LYS A 215 -16.30 -3.33 -6.83
N PHE A 216 -17.15 -2.55 -7.49
CA PHE A 216 -16.81 -1.19 -7.90
C PHE A 216 -16.65 -0.24 -6.70
N VAL A 217 -17.66 -0.09 -5.84
CA VAL A 217 -17.54 0.80 -4.66
C VAL A 217 -16.66 0.15 -3.59
N GLY A 218 -16.98 -1.06 -3.16
CA GLY A 218 -16.36 -1.71 -2.01
C GLY A 218 -14.85 -1.88 -2.15
N LEU A 219 -14.36 -2.42 -3.27
CA LEU A 219 -12.92 -2.65 -3.46
C LEU A 219 -12.14 -1.36 -3.70
N ASN A 220 -12.79 -0.26 -4.14
CA ASN A 220 -12.09 1.00 -4.43
C ASN A 220 -12.16 2.06 -3.33
N VAL A 221 -13.19 2.06 -2.48
CA VAL A 221 -13.30 3.00 -1.35
C VAL A 221 -12.07 2.97 -0.42
N PRO A 222 -11.44 1.82 -0.11
CA PRO A 222 -10.20 1.79 0.66
C PRO A 222 -9.09 2.68 0.08
N TRP A 223 -8.96 2.75 -1.24
CA TRP A 223 -7.96 3.60 -1.92
C TRP A 223 -8.22 5.10 -1.76
N ILE A 224 -9.46 5.51 -1.44
CA ILE A 224 -9.80 6.89 -1.07
C ILE A 224 -9.60 7.12 0.43
N VAL A 225 -10.04 6.18 1.26
CA VAL A 225 -10.10 6.36 2.71
C VAL A 225 -8.71 6.26 3.36
N ALA A 226 -7.91 5.28 2.96
CA ALA A 226 -6.60 5.03 3.58
C ALA A 226 -5.62 6.21 3.45
N PRO A 227 -5.54 6.94 2.31
CA PRO A 227 -4.70 8.12 2.19
C PRO A 227 -4.97 9.23 3.21
N PHE A 228 -6.20 9.39 3.70
CA PHE A 228 -6.51 10.36 4.77
C PHE A 228 -5.80 10.05 6.09
N ILE A 229 -5.24 8.85 6.24
CA ILE A 229 -4.39 8.46 7.37
C ILE A 229 -2.93 8.33 6.93
N ALA A 230 -2.67 7.65 5.81
CA ALA A 230 -1.30 7.38 5.34
C ALA A 230 -0.52 8.66 4.98
N ILE A 231 -1.15 9.65 4.36
CA ILE A 231 -0.49 10.91 3.99
C ILE A 231 -0.11 11.71 5.25
N PRO A 232 -1.03 12.00 6.18
CA PRO A 232 -0.65 12.62 7.46
C PRO A 232 0.38 11.81 8.25
N ALA A 233 0.30 10.48 8.22
CA ALA A 233 1.29 9.60 8.85
C ALA A 233 2.70 9.85 8.29
N ALA A 234 2.85 9.85 6.98
CA ALA A 234 4.14 10.10 6.33
C ALA A 234 4.67 11.51 6.63
N ILE A 235 3.81 12.52 6.66
CA ILE A 235 4.18 13.90 6.99
C ILE A 235 4.65 14.01 8.44
N ASP A 236 3.87 13.49 9.39
CA ASP A 236 4.21 13.53 10.82
C ASP A 236 5.50 12.75 11.10
N GLU A 237 5.68 11.60 10.45
CA GLU A 237 6.89 10.79 10.59
C GLU A 237 8.11 11.49 9.97
N LEU A 238 8.00 12.07 8.78
CA LEU A 238 9.07 12.90 8.20
C LEU A 238 9.45 14.06 9.14
N ALA A 239 8.46 14.78 9.68
CA ALA A 239 8.70 15.88 10.60
C ALA A 239 9.40 15.41 11.88
N HIS A 240 8.99 14.27 12.44
CA HIS A 240 9.67 13.66 13.57
C HIS A 240 11.11 13.29 13.22
N LEU A 241 11.31 12.64 12.08
CA LEU A 241 12.62 12.17 11.65
C LEU A 241 13.58 13.35 11.47
N TYR A 242 13.21 14.38 10.70
CA TYR A 242 14.07 15.55 10.51
C TYR A 242 14.42 16.28 11.81
N ARG A 243 13.50 16.32 12.80
CA ARG A 243 13.80 16.90 14.12
C ARG A 243 14.84 16.10 14.89
N VAL A 244 14.79 14.77 14.82
CA VAL A 244 15.78 13.90 15.47
C VAL A 244 17.14 14.05 14.80
N GLU A 245 17.20 14.02 13.46
CA GLU A 245 18.45 14.23 12.72
C GLU A 245 19.10 15.58 13.03
N GLY A 246 18.30 16.66 13.02
CA GLY A 246 18.78 18.01 13.37
C GLY A 246 19.29 18.10 14.81
N TYR A 247 18.61 17.46 15.76
CA TYR A 247 19.07 17.41 17.15
C TYR A 247 20.39 16.65 17.30
N GLU A 248 20.54 15.50 16.66
CA GLU A 248 21.79 14.74 16.69
C GLU A 248 22.96 15.51 16.06
N ALA A 249 22.71 16.21 14.96
CA ALA A 249 23.72 17.06 14.32
C ALA A 249 24.19 18.18 15.27
N ALA A 250 23.26 18.88 15.93
CA ALA A 250 23.58 19.92 16.90
C ALA A 250 24.37 19.41 18.11
N MET A 251 24.05 18.20 18.60
CA MET A 251 24.78 17.55 19.70
C MET A 251 26.21 17.18 19.29
N ARG A 252 26.42 16.67 18.08
CA ARG A 252 27.77 16.36 17.56
C ARG A 252 28.62 17.62 17.40
N GLU A 253 28.03 18.70 16.90
CA GLU A 253 28.71 19.99 16.78
C GLU A 253 29.11 20.54 18.16
N SER A 254 28.21 20.46 19.14
CA SER A 254 28.48 20.91 20.51
C SER A 254 29.57 20.08 21.20
N ALA A 255 29.59 18.76 20.98
CA ALA A 255 30.63 17.87 21.49
C ALA A 255 31.99 18.13 20.82
N GLY A 256 32.02 18.39 19.51
CA GLY A 256 33.25 18.73 18.77
C GLY A 256 33.85 20.08 19.18
N ARG A 257 33.02 21.03 19.63
CA ARG A 257 33.49 22.32 20.18
C ARG A 257 34.01 22.22 21.62
N ALA A 258 33.75 21.11 22.32
CA ALA A 258 34.17 20.91 23.71
C ALA A 258 35.56 20.28 23.87
N GLU A 259 36.21 19.84 22.78
CA GLU A 259 37.63 19.45 22.84
C GLU A 259 38.50 20.71 23.00
N PRO A 260 39.26 20.85 24.11
CA PRO A 260 40.14 21.99 24.27
C PRO A 260 41.21 21.95 23.16
N PRO A 261 41.66 23.10 22.64
CA PRO A 261 42.75 23.11 21.68
C PRO A 261 43.95 22.44 22.34
N VAL A 262 44.32 21.26 21.84
CA VAL A 262 45.56 20.60 22.22
C VAL A 262 46.66 21.63 21.95
N ARG A 263 47.23 22.20 23.03
CA ARG A 263 48.45 23.01 22.96
C ARG A 263 49.49 22.13 22.28
N ARG A 264 49.67 22.30 20.96
CA ARG A 264 50.88 21.87 20.27
C ARG A 264 52.01 22.60 20.96
N LYS A 265 52.65 21.94 21.92
CA LYS A 265 53.89 22.40 22.54
C LYS A 265 54.84 22.73 21.40
N ALA A 266 55.16 24.02 21.28
CA ALA A 266 56.33 24.47 20.57
C ALA A 266 57.54 23.80 21.21
N LEU A 267 58.03 22.73 20.59
CA LEU A 267 59.38 22.22 20.77
C LEU A 267 60.05 22.31 19.40
N ARG A 268 60.47 23.52 19.07
CA ARG A 268 61.56 23.79 18.12
C ARG A 268 62.53 24.72 18.82
N SER A 269 63.43 24.12 19.58
CA SER A 269 64.68 24.72 20.03
C SER A 269 65.65 23.59 20.36
N ALA A 270 66.38 23.15 19.35
CA ALA A 270 67.74 22.62 19.37
C ALA A 270 68.21 22.47 17.92
#